data_AF-A0A6N8YNU6-F1
#
_entry.id   AF-A0A6N8YNU6-F1
#
_cell.length_a   1.000
_cell.length_b   1.000
_cell.length_c   1.000
_cell.angle_alpha   90.00
_cell.angle_beta   90.00
_cell.angle_gamma   90.00
#
_symmetry.space_group_name_H-M   'P 1'
#
loop_
_entity.id
_entity.type
_entity.pdbx_description
1 polymer ?
#
loop_
_entity_poly.entity_id
_entity_poly.type
_entity_poly.pdbx_seq_one_letter_code
_entity_poly.pdbx_strand_id
1 'polypeptide(L)' 'MGKFLDPIKCYCWHNELPPLTALAVNKDTGKPSHQLPGVADYGTAQREVFQHSWSDIPPTPQDLQEAQDAFKRAHLG' A
#
# COMPACT_ATOMS: atom_id res chain seq x y z
N MET A 1 -0.68 6.29 -13.68
CA MET A 1 -1.61 5.66 -12.71
C MET A 1 -0.92 5.23 -11.42
N GLY A 2 0.31 4.69 -11.43
CA GLY A 2 0.99 4.26 -10.19
C GLY A 2 1.25 5.35 -9.12
N LYS A 3 1.39 6.62 -9.52
CA LYS A 3 1.74 7.72 -8.59
C LYS A 3 0.64 8.11 -7.60
N PHE A 4 -0.63 7.85 -7.92
CA PHE A 4 -1.74 8.27 -7.05
C PHE A 4 -1.79 7.44 -5.76
N LEU A 5 -1.48 6.15 -5.85
CA LEU A 5 -1.50 5.22 -4.71
C LEU A 5 -0.17 5.15 -3.97
N ASP A 6 0.86 5.87 -4.44
CA ASP A 6 2.17 5.90 -3.79
C ASP A 6 2.14 6.34 -2.32
N PRO A 7 1.36 7.35 -1.89
CA PRO A 7 1.29 7.71 -0.46
C PRO A 7 0.85 6.54 0.42
N ILE A 8 -0.19 5.81 -0.01
CA ILE A 8 -0.71 4.64 0.72
C ILE A 8 0.33 3.51 0.73
N LYS A 9 0.97 3.24 -0.41
CA LYS A 9 2.04 2.24 -0.52
C LYS A 9 3.21 2.56 0.42
N CYS A 10 3.67 3.82 0.44
CA CYS A 10 4.76 4.25 1.31
C CYS A 10 4.36 4.15 2.78
N TYR A 11 3.13 4.53 3.12
CA TYR A 11 2.61 4.43 4.49
C TYR A 11 2.56 2.98 4.99
N CYS A 12 2.04 2.05 4.19
CA CYS A 12 2.05 0.63 4.53
C CYS A 12 3.48 0.09 4.70
N TRP A 13 4.39 0.45 3.79
CA TRP A 13 5.80 0.05 3.89
C TRP A 13 6.48 0.61 5.15
N HIS A 14 6.28 1.90 5.44
CA HIS A 14 6.93 2.59 6.56
C HIS A 14 6.52 2.04 7.92
N ASN A 15 5.27 1.60 8.05
CA ASN A 15 4.68 1.09 9.28
C ASN A 15 4.58 -0.45 9.32
N GLU A 16 5.21 -1.15 8.37
CA GLU A 16 5.18 -2.62 8.26
C GLU A 16 3.74 -3.19 8.22
N LEU A 17 2.83 -2.47 7.58
CA LEU A 17 1.42 -2.86 7.46
C LEU A 17 1.16 -3.70 6.21
N PRO A 18 0.07 -4.49 6.19
CA PRO A 18 -0.40 -5.15 4.98
C PRO A 18 -0.58 -4.15 3.83
N PRO A 19 -0.27 -4.54 2.58
CA PRO A 19 -0.26 -3.61 1.46
C PRO A 19 -1.69 -3.28 1.02
N LEU A 20 -2.29 -2.22 1.56
CA LEU A 20 -3.68 -1.82 1.28
C LEU A 20 -3.99 -1.62 -0.21
N THR A 21 -2.96 -1.29 -1.00
CA THR A 21 -3.06 -1.21 -2.48
C THR A 21 -3.38 -2.56 -3.15
N ALA A 22 -3.34 -3.67 -2.41
CA ALA A 22 -3.84 -4.98 -2.84
C ALA A 22 -5.36 -5.04 -3.07
N LEU A 23 -6.11 -4.02 -2.66
CA LEU A 23 -7.53 -3.90 -2.99
C LEU A 23 -7.78 -3.16 -4.31
N ALA A 24 -6.77 -2.46 -4.84
CA ALA A 24 -6.90 -1.69 -6.06
C ALA A 24 -6.78 -2.60 -7.29
N VAL A 25 -7.92 -2.83 -7.95
CA VAL A 25 -8.01 -3.68 -9.16
C VAL A 25 -8.42 -2.87 -10.38
N ASN A 26 -8.11 -3.39 -11.55
CA ASN A 26 -8.62 -2.87 -12.81
C ASN A 26 -10.14 -3.04 -12.87
N LYS A 27 -10.85 -1.95 -13.21
CA LYS A 27 -12.32 -1.90 -13.21
C LYS A 27 -12.99 -2.89 -14.17
N ASP A 28 -12.35 -3.22 -15.29
CA ASP A 28 -12.95 -4.02 -16.37
C ASP A 28 -12.67 -5.52 -16.17
N THR A 29 -11.55 -5.87 -15.53
CA THR A 29 -11.11 -7.26 -15.37
C THR A 29 -11.22 -7.78 -13.94
N GLY A 30 -11.38 -6.89 -12.95
CA GLY A 30 -11.31 -7.24 -11.52
C GLY A 30 -9.94 -7.75 -11.07
N LYS A 31 -8.92 -7.66 -11.94
CA LYS A 31 -7.57 -8.14 -11.66
C LYS A 31 -6.67 -6.97 -11.28
N PRO A 32 -5.68 -7.18 -10.42
CA PRO A 32 -4.71 -6.15 -10.12
C PRO A 32 -3.86 -5.76 -11.32
N SER A 33 -3.45 -4.48 -11.35
CA SER A 33 -2.37 -4.09 -12.25
C SER A 33 -1.09 -4.83 -11.85
N HIS A 34 -0.35 -5.34 -12.83
CA HIS A 34 0.73 -6.30 -12.63
C HIS A 34 1.72 -5.91 -11.51
N GLN A 35 2.00 -6.90 -10.64
CA GLN A 35 3.01 -6.94 -9.57
C GLN A 35 2.86 -5.90 -8.44
N LEU A 36 2.39 -6.37 -7.28
CA LEU A 36 2.72 -5.76 -5.99
C LEU A 36 4.15 -6.18 -5.62
N PRO A 37 5.11 -5.26 -5.50
CA PRO A 37 6.45 -5.59 -5.05
C PRO A 37 6.39 -6.22 -3.65
N GLY A 38 7.09 -7.35 -3.46
CA GLY A 38 7.15 -8.03 -2.16
C GLY A 38 5.96 -8.94 -1.83
N VAL A 39 4.99 -9.11 -2.74
CA VAL A 39 3.85 -10.02 -2.55
C VAL A 39 4.01 -11.26 -3.44
N ALA A 40 4.11 -12.43 -2.82
CA ALA A 40 4.20 -13.71 -3.53
C ALA A 40 2.86 -14.14 -4.14
N ASP A 41 1.76 -13.86 -3.43
CA ASP A 41 0.40 -14.20 -3.84
C ASP A 41 -0.58 -13.08 -3.48
N TYR A 42 -1.34 -12.62 -4.48
CA TYR A 42 -2.27 -11.51 -4.32
C TYR A 42 -3.45 -11.84 -3.41
N GLY A 43 -3.93 -13.09 -3.44
CA GLY A 43 -5.01 -13.54 -2.56
C GLY A 43 -4.60 -13.53 -1.08
N THR A 44 -3.34 -13.83 -0.79
CA THR A 44 -2.78 -13.77 0.56
C THR A 44 -2.66 -12.33 1.05
N ALA A 45 -2.11 -11.42 0.24
CA ALA A 45 -2.05 -10.00 0.60
C ALA A 45 -3.45 -9.39 0.83
N GLN A 46 -4.44 -9.76 0.01
CA GLN A 46 -5.82 -9.32 0.23
C GLN A 46 -6.38 -9.83 1.56
N ARG A 47 -6.18 -11.11 1.89
CA ARG A 47 -6.62 -11.67 3.17
C ARG A 47 -6.01 -10.93 4.36
N GLU A 48 -4.71 -10.63 4.31
CA GLU A 48 -4.02 -9.87 5.37
C GLU A 48 -4.61 -8.47 5.53
N VAL A 49 -4.87 -7.77 4.42
CA VAL A 49 -5.53 -6.46 4.44
C VAL A 49 -6.93 -6.55 5.05
N PHE A 50 -7.73 -7.56 4.69
CA PHE A 50 -9.09 -7.72 5.25
C PHE A 50 -9.11 -8.09 6.74
N GLN A 51 -8.08 -8.74 7.25
CA GLN A 51 -7.98 -9.14 8.66
C GLN A 51 -7.42 -8.02 9.56
N HIS A 52 -6.82 -6.98 8.98
CA HIS A 52 -6.22 -5.88 9.72
C HIS A 52 -7.27 -4.85 10.17
N SER A 53 -7.19 -4.41 11.44
CA SER A 53 -8.11 -3.43 12.04
C SER A 53 -7.77 -1.99 11.64
N TRP A 54 -8.05 -1.61 10.39
CA TRP A 54 -7.72 -0.28 9.86
C TRP A 54 -8.32 0.90 10.63
N SER A 55 -9.48 0.71 11.24
CA SER A 55 -10.19 1.76 11.98
C SER A 55 -9.45 2.24 13.22
N ASP A 56 -8.50 1.46 13.73
CA ASP A 56 -7.72 1.79 14.93
C ASP A 56 -6.56 2.76 14.62
N ILE A 57 -6.14 2.83 13.35
CA ILE A 57 -4.97 3.58 12.89
C ILE A 57 -5.22 4.40 11.60
N PRO A 58 -6.24 5.29 11.57
CA PRO A 58 -6.50 6.08 10.37
C PRO A 58 -5.33 7.05 10.12
N PRO A 59 -4.67 7.01 8.95
CA PRO A 59 -3.59 7.93 8.66
C PRO A 59 -4.12 9.35 8.46
N THR A 60 -3.40 10.31 8.99
CA THR A 60 -3.56 11.73 8.66
C THR A 60 -2.82 12.07 7.36
N PRO A 61 -3.13 13.20 6.70
CA PRO A 61 -2.35 13.67 5.56
C PRO A 61 -0.85 13.84 5.86
N GLN A 62 -0.52 14.20 7.11
CA GLN A 62 0.87 14.35 7.55
C GLN A 62 1.58 12.99 7.62
N ASP A 63 0.94 11.97 8.18
CA ASP A 63 1.52 10.62 8.25
C ASP A 63 1.86 10.06 6.86
N LEU A 64 0.98 10.32 5.89
CA LEU A 64 1.23 9.92 4.50
C LEU A 64 2.43 10.66 3.90
N GLN A 65 2.56 11.95 4.17
CA GLN A 65 3.68 12.76 3.69
C GLN A 65 5.01 12.31 4.31
N GLU A 66 5.03 12.06 5.62
CA GLU A 66 6.21 11.58 6.36
C GLU A 66 6.68 10.23 5.83
N ALA A 67 5.76 9.29 5.62
CA ALA A 67 6.08 7.99 5.04
C ALA A 67 6.64 8.09 3.62
N GLN A 68 6.12 8.99 2.78
CA GLN A 68 6.67 9.22 1.44
C GLN A 68 8.09 9.77 1.50
N ASP A 69 8.38 10.70 2.40
CA ASP A 69 9.71 11.28 2.53
C ASP A 69 10.71 10.28 3.12
N ALA A 70 10.28 9.44 4.07
CA ALA A 70 11.06 8.29 4.54
C ALA A 70 11.40 7.33 3.40
N PHE A 71 10.41 6.96 2.57
CA PHE A 71 10.62 6.08 1.43
C PHE A 71 11.62 6.65 0.41
N LYS A 72 11.51 7.95 0.08
CA LYS A 72 12.46 8.64 -0.82
C LYS A 72 13.88 8.59 -0.27
N ARG A 73 14.08 8.89 1.02
CA ARG A 73 15.40 8.83 1.67
C ARG A 73 16.01 7.43 1.62
N ALA A 74 15.20 6.39 1.75
CA ALA A 74 15.65 5.00 1.76
C ALA A 74 15.97 4.41 0.38
N HIS A 75 15.35 4.91 -0.71
CA HIS A 75 15.42 4.28 -2.03
C HIS A 75 15.86 5.19 -3.19
N LEU A 76 15.93 6.50 -2.98
CA LEU A 76 16.26 7.49 -4.01
C LEU A 76 17.41 8.43 -3.59
N GLY A 77 18.11 8.09 -2.50
CA GLY A 77 19.30 8.77 -2.01
C GLY A 77 20.59 8.17 -2.54
#